data_AF-A0AA39J8Q2-F1
#
_entry.id   AF-A0AA39J8Q2-F1
#
_cell.length_a   1.000
_cell.length_b   1.000
_cell.length_c   1.000
_cell.angle_alpha   90.00
_cell.angle_beta   90.00
_cell.angle_gamma   90.00
#
_symmetry.space_group_name_H-M   'P 1'
#
loop_
_entity.id
_entity.type
_entity.pdbx_description
1 polymer ?
#
loop_
_entity_poly.entity_id
_entity_poly.type
_entity_poly.pdbx_seq_one_letter_code
_entity_poly.pdbx_strand_id
1 'polypeptide(L)'
;MSTAPTRLLFVPPSGPQAHLHRWSLVFFTRPGDFVILRASVENGPLIADAVRNTPEKIFEKGQTAKEWFSRRDKYQRVNNRLGTETWKVSRGTESE
;
A
#
# COMPACT_ATOMS: atom_id res chain seq x y z
N MET A 1 -18.15 -13.79 -24.57
CA MET A 1 -17.82 -12.95 -23.39
C MET A 1 -16.41 -13.30 -22.96
N SER A 2 -15.43 -12.47 -23.29
CA SER A 2 -14.01 -12.70 -22.95
C SER A 2 -13.77 -12.20 -21.53
N THR A 3 -13.57 -13.12 -20.59
CA THR A 3 -13.17 -12.78 -19.23
C THR A 3 -11.72 -12.31 -19.25
N ALA A 4 -11.49 -11.05 -18.85
CA ALA A 4 -10.13 -10.51 -18.72
C ALA A 4 -9.30 -11.43 -17.79
N PRO A 5 -8.05 -11.76 -18.16
CA PRO A 5 -7.24 -12.65 -17.35
C PRO A 5 -6.98 -12.00 -15.99
N THR A 6 -7.40 -12.68 -14.92
CA THR A 6 -7.05 -12.31 -13.56
C THR A 6 -5.54 -12.31 -13.43
N ARG A 7 -4.93 -11.12 -13.40
CA ARG A 7 -3.48 -10.97 -13.18
C ARG A 7 -3.17 -11.39 -11.75
N LEU A 8 -2.80 -12.65 -11.56
CA LEU A 8 -2.35 -13.16 -10.27
C LEU A 8 -1.01 -12.50 -9.94
N LEU A 9 -0.94 -11.79 -8.81
CA LEU A 9 0.30 -11.16 -8.31
C LEU A 9 1.36 -12.20 -7.92
N PHE A 10 0.94 -13.46 -7.75
CA PHE A 10 1.81 -14.60 -7.57
C PHE A 10 1.32 -15.74 -8.46
N VAL A 11 2.20 -16.24 -9.34
CA VAL A 11 1.90 -17.33 -10.27
C VAL A 11 2.22 -18.65 -9.58
N PRO A 12 1.30 -19.64 -9.57
CA PRO A 12 1.61 -20.95 -9.00
C PRO A 12 2.81 -21.56 -9.71
N PRO A 13 3.72 -22.24 -8.97
CA PRO A 13 4.85 -22.94 -9.59
C PRO A 13 4.31 -23.96 -10.59
N SER A 14 4.86 -23.98 -11.81
CA SER A 14 4.41 -24.84 -12.89
C SER A 14 5.22 -26.15 -12.93
N GLY A 15 4.57 -27.21 -13.44
CA GLY A 15 5.21 -28.49 -13.70
C GLY A 15 5.83 -29.12 -12.44
N PRO A 16 7.04 -29.70 -12.53
CA PRO A 16 7.67 -30.41 -11.41
C PRO A 16 7.89 -29.56 -10.16
N GLN A 17 8.01 -28.23 -10.30
CA GLN A 17 8.19 -27.32 -9.17
C GLN A 17 6.95 -27.21 -8.29
N ALA A 18 5.75 -27.55 -8.81
CA ALA A 18 4.52 -27.58 -8.04
C ALA A 18 4.55 -28.59 -6.88
N HIS A 19 5.42 -29.59 -6.97
CA HIS A 19 5.56 -30.65 -5.97
C HIS A 19 6.60 -30.33 -4.89
N LEU A 20 7.30 -29.20 -4.98
CA LEU A 20 8.37 -28.84 -4.05
C LEU A 20 7.90 -27.79 -3.03
N HIS A 21 8.48 -27.85 -1.82
CA HIS A 21 8.23 -26.84 -0.80
C HIS A 21 8.88 -25.50 -1.17
N ARG A 22 8.06 -24.44 -1.16
CA ARG A 22 8.52 -23.07 -1.33
C ARG A 22 8.63 -22.39 0.03
N TRP A 23 9.84 -21.95 0.36
CA TRP A 23 10.11 -21.12 1.53
C TRP A 23 10.37 -19.69 1.08
N SER A 24 9.78 -18.71 1.77
CA SER A 24 10.13 -17.31 1.58
C SER A 24 10.22 -16.61 2.92
N LEU A 25 11.27 -15.81 3.08
CA LEU A 25 11.48 -14.95 4.23
C LEU A 25 11.50 -13.52 3.72
N VAL A 26 10.65 -12.67 4.29
CA VAL A 26 10.50 -11.27 3.85
C VAL A 26 10.66 -10.37 5.06
N PHE A 27 11.62 -9.46 4.99
CA PHE A 27 11.84 -8.41 5.98
C PHE A 27 11.40 -7.08 5.40
N PHE A 28 10.34 -6.51 5.96
CA PHE A 28 9.89 -5.17 5.60
C PHE A 28 10.56 -4.15 6.51
N THR A 29 11.44 -3.33 5.94
CA THR A 29 11.95 -2.13 6.61
C THR A 29 10.86 -1.06 6.62
N ARG A 30 10.63 -0.45 7.78
CA ARG A 30 9.64 0.63 7.94
C ARG A 30 10.31 1.86 8.55
N PRO A 31 9.82 3.07 8.25
CA PRO A 31 10.20 4.27 8.98
C PRO A 31 9.94 4.12 10.48
N GLY A 32 10.65 4.90 11.31
CA GLY A 32 10.39 4.94 12.75
C GLY A 32 8.97 5.38 13.06
N ASP A 33 8.39 4.84 14.13
CA ASP A 33 6.97 5.00 14.47
C ASP A 33 6.52 6.47 14.54
N PHE A 34 7.40 7.36 15.00
CA PHE A 34 7.12 8.79 15.20
C PHE A 34 7.36 9.66 13.96
N VAL A 35 7.86 9.08 12.86
CA VAL A 35 8.12 9.84 11.63
C VAL A 35 6.80 10.27 11.01
N ILE A 36 6.64 11.57 10.75
CA ILE A 36 5.47 12.10 10.05
C ILE A 36 5.61 11.80 8.55
N LEU A 37 4.58 11.18 7.97
CA LEU A 37 4.54 10.89 6.54
C LEU A 37 4.04 12.10 5.77
N ARG A 38 4.88 12.59 4.84
CA ARG A 38 4.60 13.71 3.95
C ARG A 38 5.26 13.52 2.59
N ALA A 39 4.89 14.31 1.58
CA ALA A 39 5.62 14.32 0.33
C ALA A 39 7.05 14.81 0.54
N SER A 40 8.02 14.05 0.02
CA SER A 40 9.45 14.34 0.14
C SER A 40 9.90 15.32 -0.96
N VAL A 41 9.32 16.52 -0.98
CA VAL A 41 9.57 17.55 -2.01
C VAL A 41 11.02 18.05 -1.98
N GLU A 42 11.67 18.01 -0.82
CA GLU A 42 13.06 18.42 -0.62
C GLU A 42 14.08 17.50 -1.29
N ASN A 43 13.74 16.22 -1.49
CA ASN A 43 14.69 15.21 -1.97
C ASN A 43 14.53 14.87 -3.46
N GLY A 44 13.62 15.53 -4.18
CA GLY A 44 13.38 15.20 -5.59
C GLY A 44 12.57 16.25 -6.35
N PRO A 45 13.12 16.88 -7.42
CA PRO A 45 12.39 17.87 -8.21
C PRO A 45 11.15 17.29 -8.86
N LEU A 46 11.18 16.02 -9.28
CA LEU A 46 10.03 15.32 -9.86
C LEU A 46 8.88 15.14 -8.87
N ILE A 47 9.18 14.93 -7.58
CA ILE A 47 8.16 14.84 -6.52
C ILE A 47 7.56 16.21 -6.28
N ALA A 48 8.39 17.26 -6.22
CA ALA A 48 7.93 18.63 -6.09
C ALA A 48 7.01 19.04 -7.26
N ASP A 49 7.37 18.69 -8.50
CA ASP A 49 6.54 18.90 -9.69
C ASP A 49 5.20 18.20 -9.60
N ALA A 50 5.19 16.92 -9.21
CA ALA A 50 3.97 16.14 -9.07
C ALA A 50 3.03 16.74 -8.02
N VAL A 51 3.56 17.17 -6.88
CA VAL A 51 2.78 17.83 -5.81
C VAL A 51 2.20 19.15 -6.30
N ARG A 52 3.01 19.99 -6.99
CA ARG A 52 2.53 21.27 -7.55
C ARG A 52 1.42 21.10 -8.57
N ASN A 53 1.47 20.03 -9.36
CA ASN A 53 0.51 19.75 -10.42
C ASN A 53 -0.76 19.03 -9.91
N THR A 54 -0.83 18.67 -8.62
CA THR A 54 -2.01 18.02 -8.02
C THR A 54 -2.41 18.71 -6.70
N PRO A 55 -2.74 20.02 -6.73
CA PRO A 55 -3.07 20.79 -5.53
C PRO A 55 -4.32 20.27 -4.78
N GLU A 56 -5.20 19.54 -5.46
CA GLU A 56 -6.37 18.90 -4.87
C GLU A 56 -6.03 17.73 -3.93
N LYS A 57 -4.80 17.18 -4.01
CA LYS A 57 -4.37 16.05 -3.20
C LYS A 57 -3.69 16.49 -1.92
N ILE A 58 -4.10 15.89 -0.80
CA ILE A 58 -3.54 16.16 0.52
C ILE A 58 -2.36 15.22 0.79
N PHE A 59 -1.15 15.69 0.53
CA PHE A 59 0.09 14.96 0.82
C PHE A 59 0.61 15.15 2.26
N GLU A 60 0.08 16.13 2.99
CA GLU A 60 0.47 16.46 4.36
C GLU A 60 -0.72 16.23 5.31
N LYS A 61 -0.98 14.97 5.68
CA LYS A 61 -2.06 14.62 6.63
C LYS A 61 -1.64 14.73 8.11
N GLY A 62 -0.38 15.07 8.38
CA GLY A 62 0.18 15.11 9.75
C GLY A 62 0.25 13.75 10.45
N GLN A 63 0.03 12.66 9.72
CA GLN A 63 -0.06 11.32 10.27
C GLN A 63 1.34 10.71 10.47
N THR A 64 1.55 10.05 11.60
CA THR A 64 2.76 9.28 11.88
C THR A 64 2.82 7.97 11.10
N ALA A 65 4.01 7.43 10.87
CA ALA A 65 4.22 6.14 10.21
C ALA A 65 3.50 5.00 10.96
N LYS A 66 3.47 5.06 12.30
CA LYS A 66 2.73 4.12 13.14
C LYS A 66 1.23 4.18 12.89
N GLU A 67 0.62 5.36 12.97
CA GLU A 67 -0.82 5.53 12.74
C GLU A 67 -1.23 5.09 11.33
N TRP A 68 -0.40 5.42 10.34
CA TRP A 68 -0.62 5.00 8.97
C TRP A 68 -0.60 3.48 8.84
N PHE A 69 0.42 2.82 9.41
CA PHE A 69 0.56 1.37 9.34
C PHE A 69 -0.55 0.66 10.13
N SER A 70 -0.84 1.11 11.35
CA SER A 70 -1.90 0.55 12.20
C SER A 70 -3.27 0.64 11.54
N ARG A 71 -3.57 1.75 10.84
CA ARG A 71 -4.80 1.88 10.04
C ARG A 71 -4.85 0.80 8.96
N ARG A 72 -3.77 0.64 8.20
CA ARG A 72 -3.70 -0.35 7.10
C ARG A 72 -3.84 -1.77 7.61
N ASP A 73 -3.11 -2.17 8.65
CA ASP A 73 -3.23 -3.51 9.21
C ASP A 73 -4.65 -3.79 9.72
N LYS A 74 -5.25 -2.82 10.42
CA LYS A 74 -6.61 -2.94 10.94
C LYS A 74 -7.63 -3.20 9.83
N TYR A 75 -7.62 -2.42 8.75
CA TYR A 75 -8.65 -2.52 7.71
C TYR A 75 -8.33 -3.52 6.59
N GLN A 76 -7.10 -4.02 6.50
CA GLN A 76 -6.77 -5.15 5.62
C GLN A 76 -7.34 -6.48 6.14
N ARG A 77 -7.45 -6.64 7.47
CA ARG A 77 -8.03 -7.85 8.11
C ARG A 77 -9.46 -8.06 7.64
N VAL A 78 -9.74 -9.25 7.11
CA VAL A 78 -11.05 -9.63 6.56
C VAL A 78 -12.17 -9.46 7.58
N ASN A 79 -11.93 -9.82 8.84
CA ASN A 79 -12.91 -9.68 9.93
C ASN A 79 -13.34 -8.23 10.22
N ASN A 80 -12.56 -7.24 9.78
CA ASN A 80 -12.84 -5.82 9.98
C ASN A 80 -13.50 -5.15 8.75
N ARG A 81 -13.83 -5.94 7.71
CA ARG A 81 -14.49 -5.44 6.50
C ARG A 81 -16.00 -5.45 6.68
N LEU A 82 -16.56 -4.28 6.98
CA LEU A 82 -18.01 -4.07 7.07
C LEU A 82 -18.63 -3.69 5.72
N GLY A 83 -17.81 -3.27 4.74
CA GLY A 83 -18.26 -2.91 3.38
C GLY A 83 -17.14 -2.30 2.52
N THR A 84 -17.49 -1.77 1.35
CA THR A 84 -16.54 -1.08 0.44
C THR A 84 -15.88 0.13 1.09
N GLU A 85 -16.59 0.80 1.99
CA GLU A 85 -16.10 2.01 2.65
C GLU A 85 -14.94 1.70 3.63
N THR A 86 -15.01 0.58 4.35
CA THR A 86 -13.90 0.16 5.23
C THR A 86 -12.66 -0.22 4.43
N TRP A 87 -12.83 -0.75 3.22
CA TRP A 87 -11.71 -0.99 2.30
C TRP A 87 -11.06 0.31 1.80
N LYS A 88 -11.86 1.32 1.44
CA LYS A 88 -11.33 2.64 1.02
C LYS A 88 -10.51 3.29 2.12
N VAL A 89 -10.96 3.23 3.37
CA VAL A 89 -10.23 3.77 4.55
C VAL A 89 -8.90 3.05 4.79
N SER A 90 -8.78 1.78 4.37
CA SER A 90 -7.52 1.02 4.46
C SER A 90 -6.42 1.55 3.53
N ARG A 91 -6.74 2.39 2.55
CA ARG A 91 -5.76 2.86 1.57
C ARG A 91 -4.81 3.90 2.20
N GLY A 92 -3.71 4.19 1.51
CA GLY A 92 -2.63 5.01 2.07
C GLY A 92 -2.98 6.51 2.10
N THR A 93 -1.98 7.36 2.11
CA THR A 93 -2.20 8.83 2.08
C THR A 93 -2.63 9.30 0.70
N GLU A 94 -2.44 8.46 -0.33
CA GLU A 94 -2.71 8.73 -1.74
C GLU A 94 -4.18 8.68 -2.18
N SER A 95 -5.07 8.21 -1.31
CA SER A 95 -6.45 7.88 -1.66
C SER A 95 -7.45 8.75 -0.89
N GLU A 96 -7.85 9.82 -1.55
CA GLU A 96 -9.20 10.43 -1.54
C GLU A 96 -9.42 10.98 -2.95
#